data_AF-A0A961H692-F1
#
_entry.id   AF-A0A961H692-F1
#
_cell.length_a   1.000
_cell.length_b   1.000
_cell.length_c   1.000
_cell.angle_alpha   90.00
_cell.angle_beta   90.00
_cell.angle_gamma   90.00
#
_symmetry.space_group_name_H-M   'P 1'
#
loop_
_entity.id
_entity.type
_entity.pdbx_description
1 polymer ?
#
loop_
_entity_poly.entity_id
_entity_poly.type
_entity_poly.pdbx_seq_one_letter_code
_entity_poly.pdbx_strand_id
1 'polypeptide(L)'
;MRIERLVTESESHTVALDFHPRLTVIGGLDAHDRSRFAEEIVGALEGYRSGVHLELLSDRGVRSAVFRPARGRHRVVEIDSRSDVTEAFADEAERIDLLARCGLNRTDAAAAMCRSSADLLAVTDHDRLVQGLANVNQSELWVAGEALSASQRRLEAIANASAEGSSDNEAAEVIEDQHEELEALRSKATGFFKGTAAVTGVALIGSLVALFIDQLIVIPPLFVMAVAMFARSALLRRAVQSRAREESDALAEFGAQSYLGFHIQRVNGLFDSEQTRRSLMSAAEAHRDAFARWTAIAGDTELAWALRHRSEIDAAARVRRDVFGPDVPTDSPDSMKVIRLAHSTV
;
A
#
# COMPACT_ATOMS: atom_id res chain seq x y z
N MET A 1 8.95 -5.96 30.14
CA MET A 1 10.20 -6.40 30.80
C MET A 1 11.39 -5.98 29.96
N ARG A 2 12.44 -5.44 30.56
CA ARG A 2 13.68 -4.97 29.90
C ARG A 2 14.90 -5.61 30.54
N ILE A 3 15.92 -5.93 29.74
CA ILE A 3 17.23 -6.41 30.22
C ILE A 3 18.15 -5.21 30.36
N GLU A 4 18.76 -5.03 31.53
CA GLU A 4 19.69 -3.93 31.83
C GLU A 4 21.14 -4.38 31.77
N ARG A 5 21.43 -5.59 32.26
CA ARG A 5 22.79 -6.13 32.29
C ARG A 5 22.77 -7.64 32.11
N LEU A 6 23.75 -8.15 31.37
CA LEU A 6 24.07 -9.56 31.22
C LEU A 6 25.46 -9.81 31.80
N VAL A 7 25.59 -10.84 32.64
CA VAL A 7 26.87 -11.31 33.16
C VAL A 7 27.01 -12.79 32.87
N THR A 8 28.03 -13.17 32.11
CA THR A 8 28.36 -14.57 31.85
C THR A 8 29.60 -14.98 32.62
N GLU A 9 29.54 -16.15 33.24
CA GLU A 9 30.61 -16.80 33.99
C GLU A 9 31.06 -18.04 33.23
N SER A 10 32.32 -18.04 32.81
CA SER A 10 33.02 -19.23 32.34
C SER A 10 34.07 -19.66 33.37
N GLU A 11 34.62 -20.86 33.24
CA GLU A 11 35.62 -21.39 34.18
C GLU A 11 36.86 -20.50 34.34
N SER A 12 37.15 -19.64 33.36
CA SER A 12 38.34 -18.80 33.33
C SER A 12 38.07 -17.30 33.21
N HIS A 13 36.87 -16.88 32.79
CA HIS A 13 36.55 -15.48 32.51
C HIS A 13 35.11 -15.13 32.88
N THR A 14 34.92 -13.96 33.46
CA THR A 14 33.60 -13.33 33.64
C THR A 14 33.49 -12.15 32.68
N VAL A 15 32.43 -12.13 31.87
CA VAL A 15 32.14 -11.03 30.94
C VAL A 15 30.83 -10.38 31.37
N ALA A 16 30.81 -9.05 31.35
CA ALA A 16 29.59 -8.30 31.63
C ALA A 16 29.29 -7.34 30.47
N LEU A 17 28.02 -7.27 30.09
CA LEU A 17 27.50 -6.41 29.05
C LEU A 17 26.33 -5.60 29.61
N ASP A 18 26.44 -4.27 29.54
CA ASP A 18 25.36 -3.35 29.88
C ASP A 18 24.56 -3.01 28.63
N PHE A 19 23.23 -3.11 28.72
CA PHE A 19 22.33 -2.73 27.65
C PHE A 19 21.91 -1.26 27.79
N HIS A 20 21.89 -0.56 26.67
CA HIS A 20 21.41 0.81 26.64
C HIS A 20 19.89 0.84 26.89
N PRO A 21 19.35 1.83 27.62
CA PRO A 21 17.92 1.88 27.97
C PRO A 21 16.95 1.88 26.79
N ARG A 22 17.42 2.22 25.58
CA ARG A 22 16.62 2.34 24.36
C ARG A 22 16.92 1.26 23.33
N LEU A 23 18.18 1.15 22.89
CA LEU A 23 18.61 0.24 21.84
C LEU A 23 20.09 -0.08 22.00
N THR A 24 20.43 -1.35 22.04
CA THR A 24 21.81 -1.85 21.91
C THR A 24 21.94 -2.58 20.59
N VAL A 25 22.93 -2.21 19.78
CA VAL A 25 23.28 -2.92 18.54
C VAL A 25 24.62 -3.61 18.75
N ILE A 26 24.65 -4.93 18.54
CA ILE A 26 25.86 -5.74 18.60
C ILE A 26 26.23 -6.14 17.16
N GLY A 27 27.30 -5.55 16.64
CA GLY A 27 27.82 -5.84 15.30
C GLY A 27 28.91 -6.89 15.31
N GLY A 28 29.22 -7.46 14.13
CA GLY A 28 30.35 -8.38 13.94
C GLY A 28 30.09 -9.84 14.36
N LEU A 29 28.85 -10.19 14.71
CA LEU A 29 28.45 -11.57 15.00
C LEU A 29 27.99 -12.27 13.73
N ASP A 30 28.47 -13.49 13.51
CA ASP A 30 27.91 -14.35 12.48
C ASP A 30 26.51 -14.90 12.88
N ALA A 31 25.87 -15.66 11.99
CA ALA A 31 24.54 -16.19 12.26
C ALA A 31 24.51 -17.17 13.45
N HIS A 32 25.59 -17.91 13.67
CA HIS A 32 25.69 -18.90 14.72
C HIS A 32 25.90 -18.23 16.08
N ASP A 33 26.85 -17.31 16.17
CA ASP A 33 27.17 -16.56 17.39
C ASP A 33 25.98 -15.69 17.83
N ARG A 34 25.25 -15.10 16.88
CA ARG A 34 24.01 -14.35 17.17
C ARG A 34 22.94 -15.26 17.78
N SER A 35 22.69 -16.43 17.19
CA SER A 35 21.72 -17.40 17.72
C SER A 35 22.13 -17.87 19.12
N ARG A 36 23.41 -18.18 19.29
CA ARG A 36 23.98 -18.62 20.57
C ARG A 36 23.85 -17.54 21.65
N PHE A 37 24.13 -16.28 21.32
CA PHE A 37 23.98 -15.17 22.26
C PHE A 37 22.51 -14.98 22.71
N ALA A 38 21.56 -15.06 21.78
CA ALA A 38 20.14 -15.02 22.13
C ALA A 38 19.73 -16.22 23.00
N GLU A 39 20.21 -17.42 22.69
CA GLU A 39 19.95 -18.63 23.48
C GLU A 39 20.54 -18.58 24.90
N GLU A 40 21.65 -17.88 25.11
CA GLU A 40 22.22 -17.65 26.44
C GLU A 40 21.29 -16.80 27.32
N ILE A 41 20.76 -15.71 26.76
CA ILE A 41 19.81 -14.83 27.45
C ILE A 41 18.49 -15.56 27.71
N VAL A 42 17.91 -16.17 26.67
CA VAL A 42 16.66 -16.94 26.77
C VAL A 42 16.81 -18.08 27.78
N GLY A 43 17.98 -18.71 27.82
CA GLY A 43 18.25 -19.79 28.77
C GLY A 43 18.47 -19.37 30.20
N ALA A 44 18.95 -18.15 30.43
CA ALA A 44 18.95 -17.57 31.77
C ALA A 44 17.51 -17.27 32.23
N LEU A 45 16.64 -16.79 31.33
CA LEU A 45 15.25 -16.47 31.64
C LEU A 45 14.38 -17.72 31.94
N GLU A 46 14.59 -18.83 31.23
CA GLU A 46 13.90 -20.12 31.49
C GLU A 46 14.60 -21.03 32.51
N GLY A 47 15.75 -20.61 33.06
CA GLY A 47 16.46 -21.38 34.08
C GLY A 47 17.13 -22.67 33.58
N TYR A 48 17.31 -22.87 32.27
CA TYR A 48 18.02 -24.03 31.73
C TYR A 48 19.51 -23.79 31.46
N ARG A 49 19.97 -22.54 31.49
CA ARG A 49 21.41 -22.19 31.41
C ARG A 49 21.95 -21.81 32.78
N SER A 50 23.14 -22.32 33.08
CA SER A 50 23.94 -21.96 34.25
C SER A 50 25.16 -21.16 33.81
N GLY A 51 25.73 -20.37 34.71
CA GLY A 51 26.81 -19.42 34.42
C GLY A 51 26.32 -18.14 33.74
N VAL A 52 25.02 -17.80 33.81
CA VAL A 52 24.48 -16.60 33.15
C VAL A 52 23.54 -15.86 34.09
N HIS A 53 23.90 -14.63 34.45
CA HIS A 53 23.11 -13.78 35.33
C HIS A 53 22.57 -12.58 34.57
N LEU A 54 21.36 -12.15 34.91
CA LEU A 54 20.69 -11.02 34.25
C LEU A 54 20.19 -10.02 35.29
N GLU A 55 20.28 -8.73 34.98
CA GLU A 55 19.52 -7.69 35.67
C GLU A 55 18.38 -7.24 34.76
N LEU A 56 17.18 -7.22 35.32
CA LEU A 56 15.93 -6.96 34.61
C LEU A 56 15.19 -5.80 35.25
N LEU A 57 14.56 -4.98 34.43
CA LEU A 57 13.56 -4.00 34.84
C LEU A 57 12.18 -4.44 34.36
N SER A 58 11.26 -4.61 35.30
CA SER A 58 9.84 -4.86 35.01
C SER A 58 9.16 -3.59 34.49
N ASP A 59 8.04 -3.75 33.78
CA ASP A 59 7.22 -2.61 33.31
C ASP A 59 6.62 -1.81 34.47
N ARG A 60 6.57 -2.42 35.67
CA ARG A 60 6.18 -1.75 36.93
C ARG A 60 7.34 -1.01 37.62
N GLY A 61 8.51 -0.94 36.99
CA GLY A 61 9.70 -0.29 37.54
C GLY A 61 10.47 -1.12 38.57
N VAL A 62 10.09 -2.38 38.80
CA VAL A 62 10.76 -3.27 39.75
C VAL A 62 12.03 -3.85 39.14
N ARG A 63 13.16 -3.71 39.83
CA ARG A 63 14.44 -4.29 39.41
C ARG A 63 14.68 -5.66 40.01
N SER A 64 15.01 -6.63 39.18
CA SER A 64 15.23 -8.02 39.58
C SER A 64 16.55 -8.55 39.04
N ALA A 65 17.32 -9.23 39.88
CA ALA A 65 18.51 -9.96 39.51
C ALA A 65 18.17 -11.46 39.38
N VAL A 66 18.41 -12.00 38.20
CA VAL A 66 18.29 -13.41 37.89
C VAL A 66 19.66 -14.05 38.05
N PHE A 67 19.78 -14.93 39.04
CA PHE A 67 21.02 -15.66 39.29
C PHE A 67 20.93 -17.07 38.75
N ARG A 68 21.89 -17.43 37.89
CA ARG A 68 22.10 -18.80 37.40
C ARG A 68 23.55 -19.20 37.64
N PRO A 69 23.94 -19.47 38.88
CA PRO A 69 25.34 -19.83 39.16
C PRO A 69 25.69 -21.18 38.51
N ALA A 70 26.96 -21.35 38.13
CA ALA A 70 27.46 -22.65 37.64
C ALA A 70 27.34 -23.76 38.69
N ARG A 71 27.35 -23.40 39.97
CA ARG A 71 27.13 -24.29 41.12
C ARG A 71 26.15 -23.64 42.09
N GLY A 72 25.10 -24.36 42.48
CA GLY A 72 24.08 -23.88 43.42
C GLY A 72 22.71 -23.74 42.78
N ARG A 73 21.73 -23.29 43.57
CA ARG A 73 20.33 -23.15 43.13
C ARG A 73 20.16 -21.87 42.30
N HIS A 74 19.41 -21.98 41.22
CA HIS A 74 18.95 -20.83 40.44
C HIS A 74 17.91 -20.04 41.25
N ARG A 75 17.95 -18.71 41.16
CA ARG A 75 17.05 -17.85 41.94
C ARG A 75 16.78 -16.53 41.24
N VAL A 76 15.73 -15.86 41.65
CA VAL A 76 15.37 -14.50 41.24
C VAL A 76 15.24 -13.65 42.49
N VAL A 77 15.99 -12.56 42.56
CA VAL A 77 16.03 -11.67 43.72
C VAL A 77 15.61 -10.29 43.28
N GLU A 78 14.65 -9.68 43.97
CA GLU A 78 14.33 -8.28 43.76
C GLU A 78 15.43 -7.41 44.38
N ILE A 79 16.04 -6.53 43.59
CA ILE A 79 17.27 -5.81 43.97
C ILE A 79 16.98 -4.79 45.08
N ASP A 80 15.87 -4.06 44.94
CA ASP A 80 15.54 -2.95 45.84
C ASP A 80 15.06 -3.46 47.21
N SER A 81 14.24 -4.52 47.24
CA SER A 81 13.75 -5.14 48.47
C SER A 81 14.70 -6.19 49.06
N ARG A 82 15.69 -6.64 48.27
CA ARG A 82 16.62 -7.76 48.59
C ARG A 82 15.91 -9.06 48.97
N SER A 83 14.70 -9.26 48.44
CA SER A 83 13.87 -10.43 48.72
C SER A 83 14.05 -11.48 47.64
N ASP A 84 14.06 -12.75 48.06
CA ASP A 84 14.00 -13.88 47.12
C ASP A 84 12.56 -14.03 46.65
N VAL A 85 12.35 -13.83 45.34
CA VAL A 85 11.04 -13.88 44.68
C VAL A 85 10.94 -15.08 43.75
N THR A 86 11.83 -16.07 43.90
CA THR A 86 11.93 -17.23 43.01
C THR A 86 10.61 -17.99 42.90
N GLU A 87 9.89 -18.17 44.01
CA GLU A 87 8.60 -18.89 44.04
C GLU A 87 7.54 -18.25 43.14
N ALA A 88 7.59 -16.94 42.92
CA ALA A 88 6.65 -16.23 42.05
C ALA A 88 6.84 -16.56 40.55
N PHE A 89 7.98 -17.16 40.20
CA PHE A 89 8.36 -17.51 38.83
C PHE A 89 8.56 -19.02 38.64
N ALA A 90 8.36 -19.83 39.68
CA ALA A 90 8.48 -21.27 39.60
C ALA A 90 7.16 -21.90 39.11
N ASP A 91 7.26 -22.88 38.21
CA ASP A 91 6.14 -23.76 37.85
C ASP A 91 5.89 -24.83 38.94
N GLU A 92 4.85 -25.65 38.77
CA GLU A 92 4.54 -26.78 39.67
C GLU A 92 5.67 -27.82 39.78
N ALA A 93 6.61 -27.81 38.84
CA ALA A 93 7.80 -28.67 38.80
C ALA A 93 9.06 -27.95 39.34
N GLU A 94 8.90 -26.81 40.03
CA GLU A 94 9.97 -25.96 40.58
C GLU A 94 10.94 -25.38 39.53
N ARG A 95 10.55 -25.35 38.24
CA ARG A 95 11.35 -24.74 37.19
C ARG A 95 11.01 -23.27 37.08
N ILE A 96 12.05 -22.44 37.02
CA ILE A 96 11.91 -20.99 36.98
C ILE A 96 11.73 -20.54 35.53
N ASP A 97 10.56 -20.01 35.18
CA ASP A 97 10.26 -19.52 33.84
C ASP A 97 9.76 -18.07 33.87
N LEU A 98 10.66 -17.13 33.54
CA LEU A 98 10.32 -15.72 33.43
C LEU A 98 9.62 -15.37 32.10
N LEU A 99 9.76 -16.20 31.06
CA LEU A 99 9.15 -15.96 29.74
C LEU A 99 7.66 -16.27 29.75
N ALA A 100 7.25 -17.35 30.40
CA ALA A 100 5.85 -17.71 30.56
C ALA A 100 5.04 -16.56 31.19
N ARG A 101 5.63 -15.83 32.14
CA ARG A 101 4.99 -14.66 32.77
C ARG A 101 4.75 -13.49 31.80
N CYS A 102 5.57 -13.40 30.76
CA CYS A 102 5.44 -12.42 29.68
C CYS A 102 4.56 -12.92 28.52
N GLY A 103 4.02 -14.14 28.61
CA GLY A 103 3.26 -14.77 27.52
C GLY A 103 4.12 -15.13 26.31
N LEU A 104 5.43 -15.26 26.49
CA LEU A 104 6.38 -15.61 25.43
C LEU A 104 6.80 -17.08 25.58
N ASN A 105 6.98 -17.75 24.45
CA ASN A 105 7.68 -19.03 24.40
C ASN A 105 9.15 -18.80 24.00
N ARG A 106 9.98 -19.85 24.15
CA ARG A 106 11.41 -19.83 23.78
C ARG A 106 11.67 -19.30 22.38
N THR A 107 10.93 -19.82 21.40
CA THR A 107 11.14 -19.55 19.98
C THR A 107 10.82 -18.09 19.66
N ASP A 108 9.71 -17.58 20.17
CA ASP A 108 9.27 -16.20 20.01
C ASP A 108 10.20 -15.23 20.72
N ALA A 109 10.70 -15.59 21.91
CA ALA A 109 11.67 -14.79 22.64
C ALA A 109 13.02 -14.69 21.89
N ALA A 110 13.54 -15.81 21.38
CA ALA A 110 14.76 -15.83 20.58
C ALA A 110 14.60 -15.05 19.26
N ALA A 111 13.46 -15.21 18.58
CA ALA A 111 13.15 -14.48 17.35
C ALA A 111 12.99 -12.96 17.60
N ALA A 112 12.43 -12.56 18.75
CA ALA A 112 12.31 -11.15 19.11
C ALA A 112 13.67 -10.48 19.38
N MET A 113 14.64 -11.22 19.93
CA MET A 113 16.00 -10.73 20.18
C MET A 113 16.86 -10.68 18.91
N CYS A 114 16.62 -11.60 17.97
CA CYS A 114 17.36 -11.72 16.72
C CYS A 114 16.60 -11.09 15.54
N ARG A 115 16.57 -9.75 15.45
CA ARG A 115 16.12 -9.08 14.22
C ARG A 115 17.28 -8.93 13.24
N SER A 116 17.15 -9.55 12.08
CA SER A 116 18.13 -9.44 10.99
C SER A 116 17.89 -8.19 10.14
N SER A 117 18.87 -7.84 9.30
CA SER A 117 18.65 -6.85 8.25
C SER A 117 17.51 -7.26 7.33
N ALA A 118 17.28 -8.56 7.06
CA ALA A 118 16.15 -9.02 6.27
C ALA A 118 14.79 -8.76 6.97
N ASP A 119 14.72 -8.90 8.29
CA ASP A 119 13.53 -8.57 9.08
C ASP A 119 13.30 -7.05 9.15
N LEU A 120 14.39 -6.28 9.19
CA LEU A 120 14.35 -4.83 9.05
C LEU A 120 14.07 -4.40 7.61
N LEU A 121 14.26 -5.26 6.61
CA LEU A 121 14.01 -5.04 5.18
C LEU A 121 12.64 -5.52 4.72
N ALA A 122 11.88 -6.23 5.58
CA ALA A 122 10.43 -6.42 5.45
C ALA A 122 9.64 -5.11 5.65
N VAL A 123 10.30 -3.98 5.37
CA VAL A 123 9.74 -2.66 5.13
C VAL A 123 8.81 -2.81 3.95
N THR A 124 7.52 -2.57 4.18
CA THR A 124 6.57 -2.46 3.08
C THR A 124 6.98 -1.30 2.18
N ASP A 125 6.62 -1.32 0.88
CA ASP A 125 6.91 -0.18 -0.01
C ASP A 125 6.34 1.13 0.56
N HIS A 126 5.23 1.04 1.30
CA HIS A 126 4.66 2.11 2.12
C HIS A 126 5.67 2.72 3.09
N ASP A 127 6.28 1.89 3.95
CA ASP A 127 7.25 2.35 4.96
C ASP A 127 8.50 2.95 4.29
N ARG A 128 8.93 2.44 3.13
CA ARG A 128 10.03 3.03 2.36
C ARG A 128 9.69 4.42 1.85
N LEU A 129 8.47 4.61 1.33
CA LEU A 129 8.00 5.92 0.87
C LEU A 129 7.87 6.90 2.02
N VAL A 130 7.31 6.48 3.17
CA VAL A 130 7.21 7.33 4.37
C VAL A 130 8.59 7.75 4.86
N GLN A 131 9.55 6.82 4.95
CA GLN A 131 10.92 7.14 5.34
C GLN A 131 11.61 8.02 4.30
N GLY A 132 11.43 7.75 3.00
CA GLY A 132 11.99 8.55 1.91
C GLY A 132 11.53 10.00 1.94
N LEU A 133 10.24 10.24 2.19
CA LEU A 133 9.71 11.61 2.33
C LEU A 133 10.11 12.26 3.66
N ALA A 134 10.24 11.50 4.74
CA ALA A 134 10.81 11.98 6.01
C ALA A 134 12.31 12.35 5.88
N ASN A 135 13.00 11.76 4.88
CA ASN A 135 14.19 12.24 4.16
C ASN A 135 14.35 13.75 4.04
N VAL A 136 13.30 14.37 3.56
CA VAL A 136 13.43 15.64 2.84
C VAL A 136 13.12 16.80 3.78
N ASN A 137 13.55 18.00 3.43
CA ASN A 137 13.14 19.20 4.15
C ASN A 137 11.61 19.31 4.13
N GLN A 138 10.98 19.06 5.28
CA GLN A 138 9.53 18.99 5.40
C GLN A 138 8.85 20.31 5.01
N SER A 139 9.50 21.45 5.28
CA SER A 139 8.94 22.75 4.91
C SER A 139 8.88 22.94 3.39
N GLU A 140 9.95 22.58 2.68
CA GLU A 140 10.01 22.67 1.22
C GLU A 140 9.09 21.65 0.55
N LEU A 141 9.03 20.43 1.09
CA LEU A 141 8.12 19.37 0.61
C LEU A 141 6.67 19.84 0.60
N TRP A 142 6.19 20.36 1.73
CA TRP A 142 4.79 20.77 1.85
C TRP A 142 4.48 22.04 1.05
N VAL A 143 5.40 22.99 0.95
CA VAL A 143 5.25 24.17 0.08
C VAL A 143 5.15 23.78 -1.39
N ALA A 144 5.98 22.83 -1.86
CA ALA A 144 5.90 22.31 -3.22
C ALA A 144 4.58 21.58 -3.49
N GLY A 145 4.12 20.77 -2.52
CA GLY A 145 2.84 20.06 -2.62
C GLY A 145 1.63 21.01 -2.67
N GLU A 146 1.63 22.07 -1.87
CA GLU A 146 0.60 23.11 -1.89
C GLU A 146 0.59 23.85 -3.22
N ALA A 147 1.76 24.19 -3.77
CA ALA A 147 1.87 24.83 -5.08
C ALA A 147 1.34 23.95 -6.22
N LEU A 148 1.59 22.63 -6.18
CA LEU A 148 1.06 21.67 -7.15
C LEU A 148 -0.45 21.50 -7.02
N SER A 149 -0.97 21.38 -5.79
CA SER A 149 -2.43 21.31 -5.55
C SER A 149 -3.14 22.59 -6.03
N ALA A 150 -2.54 23.76 -5.80
CA ALA A 150 -3.12 25.04 -6.21
C ALA A 150 -3.12 25.21 -7.73
N SER A 151 -2.05 24.80 -8.42
CA SER A 151 -1.97 24.86 -9.88
C SER A 151 -2.95 23.89 -10.55
N GLN A 152 -3.10 22.68 -10.00
CA GLN A 152 -4.09 21.71 -10.47
C GLN A 152 -5.52 22.24 -10.34
N ARG A 153 -5.90 22.75 -9.15
CA ARG A 153 -7.23 23.35 -8.93
C ARG A 153 -7.49 24.52 -9.86
N ARG A 154 -6.47 25.33 -10.16
CA ARG A 154 -6.60 26.45 -11.09
C ARG A 154 -6.82 25.98 -12.53
N LEU A 155 -6.13 24.93 -12.96
CA LEU A 155 -6.30 24.33 -14.28
C LEU A 155 -7.71 23.76 -14.44
N GLU A 156 -8.18 22.99 -13.44
CA GLU A 156 -9.53 22.43 -13.39
C GLU A 156 -10.60 23.52 -13.38
N ALA A 157 -10.42 24.59 -12.61
CA ALA A 157 -11.37 25.70 -12.55
C ALA A 157 -11.51 26.44 -13.90
N ILE A 158 -10.40 26.64 -14.63
CA ILE A 158 -10.44 27.27 -15.96
C ILE A 158 -11.11 26.34 -16.98
N ALA A 159 -10.80 25.04 -16.94
CA ALA A 159 -11.42 24.05 -17.81
C ALA A 159 -12.94 23.96 -17.57
N ASN A 160 -13.38 23.90 -16.30
CA ASN A 160 -14.79 23.85 -15.94
C ASN A 160 -15.53 25.14 -16.32
N ALA A 161 -14.96 26.32 -16.06
CA ALA A 161 -15.56 27.59 -16.44
C ALA A 161 -15.74 27.73 -17.97
N SER A 162 -14.84 27.11 -18.73
CA SER A 162 -14.92 27.07 -20.19
C SER A 162 -16.01 26.10 -20.67
N ALA A 163 -16.22 24.99 -19.96
CA ALA A 163 -17.31 24.04 -20.22
C ALA A 163 -18.69 24.65 -19.92
N GLU A 164 -18.85 25.27 -18.76
CA GLU A 164 -20.12 25.90 -18.32
C GLU A 164 -20.50 27.14 -19.14
N GLY A 165 -19.51 27.90 -19.61
CA GLY A 165 -19.73 29.11 -20.41
C GLY A 165 -20.12 28.85 -21.87
N SER A 166 -20.07 27.59 -22.34
CA SER A 166 -20.51 27.25 -23.68
C SER A 166 -22.04 27.13 -23.74
N SER A 167 -22.65 27.92 -24.63
CA SER A 167 -24.09 27.86 -25.00
C SER A 167 -24.58 26.44 -25.35
N ASP A 168 -23.66 25.52 -25.63
CA ASP A 168 -23.91 24.15 -26.06
C ASP A 168 -24.00 23.15 -24.90
N ASN A 169 -23.86 23.56 -23.62
CA ASN A 169 -23.82 22.63 -22.50
C ASN A 169 -25.16 21.89 -22.26
N GLU A 170 -26.29 22.58 -22.36
CA GLU A 170 -27.64 21.98 -22.19
C GLU A 170 -28.01 21.08 -23.39
N ALA A 171 -27.57 21.46 -24.60
CA ALA A 171 -27.70 20.64 -25.80
C ALA A 171 -26.81 19.39 -25.75
N ALA A 172 -25.60 19.52 -25.19
CA ALA A 172 -24.66 18.42 -25.04
C ALA A 172 -25.17 17.35 -24.07
N GLU A 173 -25.77 17.75 -22.96
CA GLU A 173 -26.34 16.82 -21.98
C GLU A 173 -27.45 15.95 -22.60
N VAL A 174 -28.33 16.53 -23.42
CA VAL A 174 -29.39 15.79 -24.14
C VAL A 174 -28.79 14.80 -25.16
N ILE A 175 -27.76 15.20 -25.91
CA ILE A 175 -27.10 14.32 -26.88
C ILE A 175 -26.33 13.19 -26.19
N GLU A 176 -25.70 13.47 -25.04
CA GLU A 176 -24.89 12.52 -24.26
C GLU A 176 -25.76 11.45 -23.59
N ASP A 177 -26.90 11.83 -22.99
CA ASP A 177 -27.92 10.90 -22.47
C ASP A 177 -28.44 9.95 -23.56
N GLN A 178 -28.74 10.48 -24.75
CA GLN A 178 -29.20 9.68 -25.88
C GLN A 178 -28.10 8.72 -26.39
N HIS A 179 -26.84 9.14 -26.36
CA HIS A 179 -25.70 8.31 -26.75
C HIS A 179 -25.48 7.16 -25.76
N GLU A 180 -25.53 7.42 -24.45
CA GLU A 180 -25.40 6.40 -23.41
C GLU A 180 -26.50 5.33 -23.51
N GLU A 181 -27.76 5.74 -23.73
CA GLU A 181 -28.86 4.79 -23.94
C GLU A 181 -28.65 3.91 -25.17
N LEU A 182 -28.10 4.47 -26.25
CA LEU A 182 -27.80 3.76 -27.48
C LEU A 182 -26.63 2.78 -27.32
N GLU A 183 -25.58 3.16 -26.59
CA GLU A 183 -24.47 2.26 -26.23
C GLU A 183 -24.92 1.13 -25.30
N ALA A 184 -25.80 1.41 -24.34
CA ALA A 184 -26.40 0.41 -23.48
C ALA A 184 -27.25 -0.61 -24.27
N LEU A 185 -27.94 -0.17 -25.32
CA LEU A 185 -28.67 -1.08 -26.23
C LEU A 185 -27.72 -1.87 -27.13
N ARG A 186 -26.65 -1.26 -27.65
CA ARG A 186 -25.63 -1.93 -28.48
C ARG A 186 -24.86 -2.97 -27.68
N SER A 187 -24.48 -2.69 -26.44
CA SER A 187 -23.78 -3.63 -25.56
C SER A 187 -24.67 -4.84 -25.23
N LYS A 188 -25.97 -4.63 -24.92
CA LYS A 188 -26.96 -5.70 -24.75
C LYS A 188 -27.11 -6.57 -26.01
N ALA A 189 -27.16 -5.95 -27.20
CA ALA A 189 -27.20 -6.69 -28.46
C ALA A 189 -25.92 -7.51 -28.70
N THR A 190 -24.75 -6.91 -28.48
CA THR A 190 -23.44 -7.54 -28.72
C THR A 190 -23.17 -8.69 -27.74
N GLY A 191 -23.55 -8.53 -26.46
CA GLY A 191 -23.49 -9.60 -25.46
C GLY A 191 -24.38 -10.80 -25.82
N PHE A 192 -25.58 -10.53 -26.36
CA PHE A 192 -26.48 -11.59 -26.83
C PHE A 192 -25.90 -12.34 -28.04
N PHE A 193 -25.28 -11.64 -29.01
CA PHE A 193 -24.71 -12.26 -30.21
C PHE A 193 -23.44 -13.11 -29.93
N LYS A 194 -22.60 -12.74 -28.96
CA LYS A 194 -21.42 -13.55 -28.57
C LYS A 194 -21.82 -14.91 -27.97
N GLY A 195 -22.93 -14.98 -27.24
CA GLY A 195 -23.44 -16.24 -26.66
C GLY A 195 -24.33 -17.06 -27.61
N THR A 196 -25.13 -16.40 -28.46
CA THR A 196 -26.13 -17.10 -29.29
C THR A 196 -25.62 -17.55 -30.66
N ALA A 197 -24.57 -16.95 -31.23
CA ALA A 197 -24.02 -17.40 -32.52
C ALA A 197 -23.50 -18.86 -32.45
N ALA A 198 -22.86 -19.24 -31.34
CA ALA A 198 -22.41 -20.61 -31.11
C ALA A 198 -23.60 -21.58 -30.94
N VAL A 199 -24.63 -21.19 -30.18
CA VAL A 199 -25.80 -22.03 -29.89
C VAL A 199 -26.69 -22.22 -31.12
N THR A 200 -26.89 -21.19 -31.93
CA THR A 200 -27.74 -21.26 -33.14
C THR A 200 -27.08 -22.11 -34.23
N GLY A 201 -25.76 -22.02 -34.38
CA GLY A 201 -24.99 -22.87 -35.30
C GLY A 201 -25.07 -24.35 -34.91
N VAL A 202 -24.89 -24.67 -33.62
CA VAL A 202 -24.99 -26.04 -33.10
C VAL A 202 -26.42 -26.58 -33.22
N ALA A 203 -27.45 -25.76 -32.98
CA ALA A 203 -28.85 -26.17 -33.10
C ALA A 203 -29.27 -26.46 -34.55
N LEU A 204 -28.83 -25.66 -35.53
CA LEU A 204 -29.10 -25.91 -36.95
C LEU A 204 -28.41 -27.18 -37.45
N ILE A 205 -27.14 -27.39 -37.07
CA ILE A 205 -26.40 -28.61 -37.41
C ILE A 205 -27.04 -29.83 -36.73
N GLY A 206 -27.40 -29.72 -35.45
CA GLY A 206 -28.07 -30.79 -34.71
C GLY A 206 -29.44 -31.16 -35.29
N SER A 207 -30.22 -30.17 -35.74
CA SER A 207 -31.51 -30.42 -36.39
C SER A 207 -31.37 -31.07 -37.77
N LEU A 208 -30.29 -30.76 -38.52
CA LEU A 208 -29.97 -31.41 -39.79
C LEU A 208 -29.56 -32.87 -39.59
N VAL A 209 -28.79 -33.17 -38.53
CA VAL A 209 -28.38 -34.54 -38.17
C VAL A 209 -29.58 -35.36 -37.67
N ALA A 210 -30.49 -34.76 -36.91
CA ALA A 210 -31.69 -35.43 -36.39
C ALA A 210 -32.63 -35.93 -37.49
N LEU A 211 -32.66 -35.27 -38.66
CA LEU A 211 -33.42 -35.71 -39.84
C LEU A 211 -32.94 -37.07 -40.40
N PHE A 212 -31.69 -37.46 -40.16
CA PHE A 212 -31.14 -38.74 -40.61
C PHE A 212 -31.35 -39.90 -39.62
N ILE A 213 -31.84 -39.62 -38.40
CA ILE A 213 -31.89 -40.61 -37.29
C ILE A 213 -33.36 -41.05 -36.97
N ASP A 214 -34.33 -40.66 -37.79
CA ASP A 214 -35.76 -41.01 -37.65
C ASP A 214 -36.39 -40.60 -36.29
N GLN A 215 -35.76 -39.65 -35.58
CA GLN A 215 -36.26 -39.06 -34.33
C GLN A 215 -37.07 -37.79 -34.59
N LEU A 216 -38.31 -37.94 -35.07
CA LEU A 216 -39.19 -36.83 -35.42
C LEU A 216 -39.59 -35.93 -34.22
N ILE A 217 -39.46 -36.43 -32.98
CA ILE A 217 -39.92 -35.75 -31.76
C ILE A 217 -38.99 -34.58 -31.36
N VAL A 218 -37.72 -34.58 -31.79
CA VAL A 218 -36.71 -33.59 -31.37
C VAL A 218 -36.69 -32.34 -32.27
N ILE A 219 -37.27 -32.42 -33.46
CA ILE A 219 -37.26 -31.35 -34.47
C ILE A 219 -38.12 -30.13 -34.05
N PRO A 220 -39.37 -30.29 -33.57
CA PRO A 220 -40.20 -29.14 -33.20
C PRO A 220 -39.60 -28.20 -32.14
N PRO A 221 -39.03 -28.66 -31.01
CA PRO A 221 -38.51 -27.75 -29.99
C PRO A 221 -37.25 -26.98 -30.44
N LEU A 222 -36.38 -27.60 -31.25
CA LEU A 222 -35.19 -26.94 -31.80
C LEU A 222 -35.56 -25.86 -32.81
N PHE A 223 -36.54 -26.13 -33.66
CA PHE A 223 -37.04 -25.15 -34.63
C PHE A 223 -37.68 -23.94 -33.95
N VAL A 224 -38.54 -24.17 -32.94
CA VAL A 224 -39.16 -23.08 -32.16
C VAL A 224 -38.11 -22.21 -31.48
N MET A 225 -37.06 -22.83 -30.92
CA MET A 225 -35.95 -22.11 -30.29
C MET A 225 -35.18 -21.23 -31.29
N ALA A 226 -34.89 -21.75 -32.48
CA ALA A 226 -34.23 -20.99 -33.54
C ALA A 226 -35.06 -19.79 -34.02
N VAL A 227 -36.37 -19.98 -34.22
CA VAL A 227 -37.29 -18.91 -34.61
C VAL A 227 -37.40 -17.84 -33.52
N ALA A 228 -37.49 -18.23 -32.25
CA ALA A 228 -37.53 -17.29 -31.12
C ALA A 228 -36.25 -16.46 -31.00
N MET A 229 -35.07 -17.08 -31.19
CA MET A 229 -33.80 -16.36 -31.21
C MET A 229 -33.71 -15.38 -32.38
N PHE A 230 -34.15 -15.78 -33.58
CA PHE A 230 -34.16 -14.91 -34.76
C PHE A 230 -35.11 -13.72 -34.58
N ALA A 231 -36.32 -13.94 -34.05
CA ALA A 231 -37.28 -12.88 -33.77
C ALA A 231 -36.73 -11.87 -32.75
N ARG A 232 -36.09 -12.36 -31.67
CA ARG A 232 -35.46 -11.51 -30.65
C ARG A 232 -34.30 -10.68 -31.22
N SER A 233 -33.49 -11.26 -32.10
CA SER A 233 -32.43 -10.57 -32.85
C SER A 233 -32.98 -9.43 -33.72
N ALA A 234 -34.08 -9.69 -34.44
CA ALA A 234 -34.71 -8.70 -35.30
C ALA A 234 -35.33 -7.53 -34.49
N LEU A 235 -35.93 -7.82 -33.33
CA LEU A 235 -36.47 -6.79 -32.43
C LEU A 235 -35.37 -5.89 -31.85
N LEU A 236 -34.24 -6.48 -31.42
CA LEU A 236 -33.10 -5.71 -30.92
C LEU A 236 -32.49 -4.82 -32.02
N ARG A 237 -32.37 -5.33 -33.26
CA ARG A 237 -31.90 -4.51 -34.40
C ARG A 237 -32.84 -3.35 -34.69
N ARG A 238 -34.16 -3.57 -34.64
CA ARG A 238 -35.15 -2.50 -34.84
C ARG A 238 -35.09 -1.44 -33.74
N ALA A 239 -34.94 -1.86 -32.48
CA ALA A 239 -34.80 -0.94 -31.35
C ALA A 239 -33.51 -0.08 -31.47
N VAL A 240 -32.39 -0.69 -31.86
CA VAL A 240 -31.14 0.05 -32.12
C VAL A 240 -31.30 1.02 -33.29
N GLN A 241 -32.01 0.63 -34.35
CA GLN A 241 -32.24 1.49 -35.51
C GLN A 241 -33.18 2.67 -35.22
N SER A 242 -34.19 2.51 -34.37
CA SER A 242 -35.06 3.64 -34.02
C SER A 242 -34.32 4.67 -33.16
N ARG A 243 -33.58 4.21 -32.14
CA ARG A 243 -32.80 5.09 -31.27
C ARG A 243 -31.65 5.77 -31.99
N ALA A 244 -31.03 5.10 -32.96
CA ALA A 244 -30.02 5.73 -33.82
C ALA A 244 -30.60 6.86 -34.70
N ARG A 245 -31.90 6.82 -35.01
CA ARG A 245 -32.58 7.91 -35.72
C ARG A 245 -32.88 9.08 -34.79
N GLU A 246 -33.37 8.80 -33.58
CA GLU A 246 -33.58 9.81 -32.56
C GLU A 246 -32.27 10.58 -32.24
N GLU A 247 -31.15 9.86 -32.09
CA GLU A 247 -29.81 10.46 -31.92
C GLU A 247 -29.42 11.30 -33.15
N SER A 248 -29.68 10.83 -34.37
CA SER A 248 -29.36 11.59 -35.58
C SER A 248 -30.23 12.84 -35.75
N ASP A 249 -31.49 12.79 -35.33
CA ASP A 249 -32.42 13.91 -35.38
C ASP A 249 -32.03 14.99 -34.36
N ALA A 250 -31.63 14.58 -33.14
CA ALA A 250 -31.07 15.47 -32.13
C ALA A 250 -29.75 16.11 -32.60
N LEU A 251 -28.81 15.33 -33.16
CA LEU A 251 -27.56 15.86 -33.71
C LEU A 251 -27.81 16.87 -34.85
N ALA A 252 -28.82 16.62 -35.70
CA ALA A 252 -29.19 17.50 -36.81
C ALA A 252 -29.79 18.83 -36.35
N GLU A 253 -30.54 18.85 -35.23
CA GLU A 253 -31.05 20.08 -34.60
C GLU A 253 -29.93 21.05 -34.22
N PHE A 254 -28.76 20.51 -33.84
CA PHE A 254 -27.56 21.27 -33.50
C PHE A 254 -26.54 21.37 -34.64
N GLY A 255 -26.93 21.01 -35.86
CA GLY A 255 -26.09 21.15 -37.06
C GLY A 255 -24.91 20.17 -37.15
N ALA A 256 -24.86 19.14 -36.30
CA ALA A 256 -23.83 18.11 -36.32
C ALA A 256 -24.31 16.87 -37.11
N GLN A 257 -23.46 16.33 -37.97
CA GLN A 257 -23.79 15.13 -38.77
C GLN A 257 -23.40 13.82 -38.08
N SER A 258 -22.63 13.89 -36.99
CA SER A 258 -22.18 12.71 -36.23
C SER A 258 -21.78 13.13 -34.82
N TYR A 259 -21.93 12.20 -33.86
CA TYR A 259 -21.50 12.38 -32.48
C TYR A 259 -20.01 12.75 -32.36
N LEU A 260 -19.15 12.15 -33.18
CA LEU A 260 -17.72 12.48 -33.21
C LEU A 260 -17.47 13.91 -33.73
N GLY A 261 -18.21 14.34 -34.74
CA GLY A 261 -18.14 15.72 -35.26
C GLY A 261 -18.60 16.75 -34.22
N PHE A 262 -19.70 16.45 -33.52
CA PHE A 262 -20.19 17.24 -32.39
C PHE A 262 -19.12 17.35 -31.28
N HIS A 263 -18.50 16.23 -30.89
CA HIS A 263 -17.48 16.20 -29.85
C HIS A 263 -16.22 17.00 -30.24
N ILE A 264 -15.78 16.92 -31.50
CA ILE A 264 -14.65 17.72 -32.01
C ILE A 264 -15.00 19.22 -32.04
N GLN A 265 -16.22 19.57 -32.43
CA GLN A 265 -16.67 20.96 -32.48
C GLN A 265 -16.84 21.57 -31.08
N ARG A 266 -17.37 20.79 -30.12
CA ARG A 266 -17.42 21.15 -28.69
C ARG A 266 -16.03 21.41 -28.14
N VAL A 267 -15.07 20.50 -28.40
CA VAL A 267 -13.67 20.68 -27.98
C VAL A 267 -13.06 21.92 -28.61
N ASN A 268 -13.31 22.20 -29.89
CA ASN A 268 -12.83 23.41 -30.55
C ASN A 268 -13.50 24.70 -30.01
N GLY A 269 -14.79 24.64 -29.67
CA GLY A 269 -15.52 25.75 -29.05
C GLY A 269 -14.98 26.15 -27.67
N LEU A 270 -14.42 25.20 -26.91
CA LEU A 270 -13.70 25.50 -25.66
C LEU A 270 -12.45 26.39 -25.88
N PHE A 271 -11.93 26.46 -27.12
CA PHE A 271 -10.73 27.23 -27.47
C PHE A 271 -11.01 28.51 -28.29
N ASP A 272 -12.28 28.84 -28.52
CA ASP A 272 -12.68 29.90 -29.45
C ASP A 272 -12.32 31.31 -28.95
N SER A 273 -12.20 31.48 -27.62
CA SER A 273 -11.73 32.73 -27.02
C SER A 273 -10.21 32.73 -26.79
N GLU A 274 -9.52 33.66 -27.44
CA GLU A 274 -8.07 33.90 -27.29
C GLU A 274 -7.65 34.08 -25.82
N GLN A 275 -8.51 34.74 -25.03
CA GLN A 275 -8.28 34.97 -23.61
C GLN A 275 -8.30 33.66 -22.79
N THR A 276 -9.24 32.76 -23.09
CA THR A 276 -9.33 31.44 -22.45
C THR A 276 -8.12 30.60 -22.82
N ARG A 277 -7.73 30.58 -24.10
CA ARG A 277 -6.54 29.87 -24.58
C ARG A 277 -5.27 30.32 -23.86
N ARG A 278 -5.04 31.63 -23.73
CA ARG A 278 -3.89 32.18 -22.97
C ARG A 278 -3.95 31.81 -21.50
N SER A 279 -5.12 31.89 -20.88
CA SER A 279 -5.28 31.55 -19.47
C SER A 279 -5.00 30.07 -19.20
N LEU A 280 -5.47 29.18 -20.08
CA LEU A 280 -5.25 27.74 -19.99
C LEU A 280 -3.76 27.39 -20.23
N MET A 281 -3.12 28.00 -21.24
CA MET A 281 -1.68 27.81 -21.47
C MET A 281 -0.86 28.25 -20.25
N SER A 282 -1.15 29.41 -19.68
CA SER A 282 -0.43 29.89 -18.48
C SER A 282 -0.66 29.00 -17.25
N ALA A 283 -1.87 28.45 -17.09
CA ALA A 283 -2.19 27.54 -16.00
C ALA A 283 -1.52 26.17 -16.19
N ALA A 284 -1.47 25.67 -17.43
CA ALA A 284 -0.79 24.44 -17.77
C ALA A 284 0.73 24.55 -17.59
N GLU A 285 1.34 25.68 -17.96
CA GLU A 285 2.76 25.96 -17.70
C GLU A 285 3.04 25.99 -16.19
N ALA A 286 2.25 26.73 -15.42
CA ALA A 286 2.39 26.78 -13.96
C ALA A 286 2.21 25.40 -13.30
N HIS A 287 1.32 24.56 -13.84
CA HIS A 287 1.14 23.18 -13.37
C HIS A 287 2.35 22.30 -13.68
N ARG A 288 2.92 22.40 -14.90
CA ARG A 288 4.14 21.67 -15.28
C ARG A 288 5.33 22.05 -14.41
N ASP A 289 5.51 23.35 -14.12
CA ASP A 289 6.59 23.84 -13.25
C ASP A 289 6.41 23.40 -11.78
N ALA A 290 5.18 23.40 -11.28
CA ALA A 290 4.88 22.91 -9.94
C ALA A 290 5.09 21.39 -9.83
N PHE A 291 4.70 20.65 -10.86
CA PHE A 291 4.90 19.20 -10.93
C PHE A 291 6.38 18.84 -10.97
N ALA A 292 7.17 19.52 -11.81
CA ALA A 292 8.62 19.32 -11.87
C ALA A 292 9.31 19.58 -10.52
N ARG A 293 8.91 20.64 -9.81
CA ARG A 293 9.43 20.93 -8.46
C ARG A 293 9.04 19.86 -7.44
N TRP A 294 7.79 19.39 -7.49
CA TRP A 294 7.35 18.29 -6.63
C TRP A 294 8.16 17.02 -6.90
N THR A 295 8.30 16.61 -8.16
CA THR A 295 9.08 15.42 -8.53
C THR A 295 10.55 15.53 -8.13
N ALA A 296 11.15 16.72 -8.22
CA ALA A 296 12.52 16.95 -7.79
C ALA A 296 12.73 16.74 -6.27
N ILE A 297 11.71 17.01 -5.46
CA ILE A 297 11.76 16.94 -4.00
C ILE A 297 11.25 15.59 -3.48
N ALA A 298 10.10 15.13 -3.96
CA ALA A 298 9.38 13.94 -3.50
C ALA A 298 9.65 12.67 -4.34
N GLY A 299 10.41 12.80 -5.44
CA GLY A 299 10.62 11.73 -6.41
C GLY A 299 9.34 11.35 -7.14
N ASP A 300 9.15 10.06 -7.40
CA ASP A 300 7.99 9.51 -8.11
C ASP A 300 6.73 9.37 -7.23
N THR A 301 6.72 9.98 -6.04
CA THR A 301 5.59 9.86 -5.12
C THR A 301 4.42 10.73 -5.55
N GLU A 302 3.22 10.14 -5.66
CA GLU A 302 2.00 10.90 -5.96
C GLU A 302 1.62 11.85 -4.81
N LEU A 303 1.28 13.10 -5.15
CA LEU A 303 0.86 14.12 -4.18
C LEU A 303 -0.34 13.66 -3.34
N ALA A 304 -1.32 13.01 -3.96
CA ALA A 304 -2.52 12.53 -3.26
C ALA A 304 -2.18 11.48 -2.20
N TRP A 305 -1.21 10.61 -2.46
CA TRP A 305 -0.73 9.64 -1.49
C TRP A 305 0.02 10.33 -0.35
N ALA A 306 0.91 11.28 -0.65
CA ALA A 306 1.69 12.00 0.36
C ALA A 306 0.78 12.82 1.31
N LEU A 307 -0.27 13.44 0.78
CA LEU A 307 -1.25 14.18 1.59
C LEU A 307 -2.05 13.26 2.53
N ARG A 308 -2.44 12.06 2.07
CA ARG A 308 -3.14 11.07 2.92
C ARG A 308 -2.28 10.60 4.08
N HIS A 309 -0.97 10.48 3.88
CA HIS A 309 -0.03 9.98 4.88
C HIS A 309 0.79 11.08 5.56
N ARG A 310 0.37 12.35 5.44
CA ARG A 310 1.07 13.50 6.00
C ARG A 310 1.39 13.34 7.48
N SER A 311 0.43 12.85 8.28
CA SER A 311 0.62 12.64 9.72
C SER A 311 1.72 11.62 10.04
N GLU A 312 1.85 10.57 9.22
CA GLU A 312 2.87 9.53 9.38
C GLU A 312 4.25 10.04 8.97
N ILE A 313 4.32 10.76 7.84
CA ILE A 313 5.56 11.39 7.34
C ILE A 313 6.07 12.42 8.35
N ASP A 314 5.20 13.31 8.85
CA ASP A 314 5.56 14.31 9.84
C ASP A 314 6.00 13.65 11.18
N ALA A 315 5.37 12.54 11.57
CA ALA A 315 5.76 11.78 12.75
C ALA A 315 7.15 11.13 12.59
N ALA A 316 7.40 10.49 11.44
CA ALA A 316 8.69 9.90 11.11
C ALA A 316 9.80 10.96 11.06
N ALA A 317 9.53 12.13 10.47
CA ALA A 317 10.45 13.26 10.43
C ALA A 317 10.76 13.81 11.83
N ARG A 318 9.77 13.90 12.73
CA ARG A 318 9.97 14.29 14.14
C ARG A 318 10.87 13.31 14.89
N VAL A 319 10.54 12.01 14.84
CA VAL A 319 11.34 10.96 15.50
C VAL A 319 12.79 11.01 15.03
N ARG A 320 13.00 11.24 13.73
CA ARG A 320 14.32 11.41 13.17
C ARG A 320 15.05 12.62 13.70
N ARG A 321 14.41 13.81 13.69
CA ARG A 321 15.01 15.03 14.22
C ARG A 321 15.42 14.87 15.69
N ASP A 322 14.62 14.15 16.48
CA ASP A 322 14.91 13.87 17.89
C ASP A 322 16.09 12.89 18.06
N VAL A 323 16.31 11.98 17.11
CA VAL A 323 17.38 10.97 17.15
C VAL A 323 18.71 11.49 16.57
N PHE A 324 18.66 12.23 15.46
CA PHE A 324 19.84 12.65 14.69
C PHE A 324 20.15 14.15 14.82
N GLY A 325 19.30 14.93 15.48
CA GLY A 325 19.43 16.39 15.59
C GLY A 325 18.84 17.13 14.38
N PRO A 326 18.79 18.48 14.42
CA PRO A 326 18.25 19.29 13.34
C PRO A 326 19.17 19.24 12.10
N ASP A 327 18.64 18.68 11.02
CA ASP A 327 18.98 18.82 9.60
C ASP A 327 20.44 19.23 9.29
N VAL A 328 21.32 18.22 9.15
CA VAL A 328 22.56 18.38 8.38
C VAL A 328 22.15 18.38 6.89
N PRO A 329 22.52 19.41 6.11
CA PRO A 329 22.25 19.44 4.67
C PRO A 329 22.83 18.18 4.01
N THR A 330 22.03 17.52 3.18
CA THR A 330 22.36 16.29 2.45
C THR A 330 23.51 16.42 1.45
N ASP A 331 24.16 17.59 1.38
CA ASP A 331 25.31 17.89 0.52
C ASP A 331 26.66 17.92 1.27
N SER A 332 26.70 17.56 2.54
CA SER A 332 27.99 17.42 3.25
C SER A 332 28.68 16.10 2.88
N PRO A 333 29.98 16.12 2.49
CA PRO A 333 30.75 14.92 2.16
C PRO A 333 30.83 13.89 3.31
N ASP A 334 30.42 14.26 4.52
CA ASP A 334 30.34 13.36 5.68
C ASP A 334 29.13 12.41 5.62
N SER A 335 28.00 12.81 5.04
CA SER A 335 26.81 11.96 4.87
C SER A 335 27.09 10.79 3.91
N MET A 336 27.92 11.05 2.89
CA MET A 336 28.40 10.04 1.94
C MET A 336 29.42 9.08 2.57
N LYS A 337 30.08 9.48 3.66
CA LYS A 337 31.00 8.66 4.45
C LYS A 337 30.23 7.62 5.27
N VAL A 338 29.09 8.01 5.86
CA VAL A 338 28.21 7.10 6.62
C VAL A 338 27.55 6.07 5.68
N ILE A 339 27.13 6.49 4.48
CA ILE A 339 26.57 5.57 3.47
C ILE A 339 27.64 4.65 2.86
N ARG A 340 28.88 5.12 2.64
CA ARG A 340 29.98 4.26 2.16
C ARG A 340 30.48 3.28 3.21
N LEU A 341 30.44 3.61 4.50
CA LEU A 341 30.78 2.67 5.58
C LEU A 341 29.81 1.49 5.65
N ALA A 342 28.55 1.67 5.24
CA ALA A 342 27.57 0.59 5.15
C ALA A 342 27.71 -0.30 3.90
N HIS A 343 28.35 0.18 2.83
CA HIS A 343 28.52 -0.55 1.57
C HIS A 343 29.93 -1.13 1.35
N SER A 344 30.95 -0.74 2.12
CA SER A 344 32.34 -1.20 1.92
C SER A 344 32.83 -2.29 2.90
N THR A 345 31.93 -2.92 3.65
CA THR A 345 32.23 -4.15 4.41
C THR A 345 31.34 -5.27 3.93
N VAL A 346 31.62 -5.72 2.70
CA VAL A 346 31.36 -7.08 2.23
C VAL A 346 32.70 -7.78 2.14
#